data_AF-A0A2H0KK66-F1
#
_entry.id   AF-A0A2H0KK66-F1
#
_cell.length_a   1.000
_cell.length_b   1.000
_cell.length_c   1.000
_cell.angle_alpha   90.00
_cell.angle_beta   90.00
_cell.angle_gamma   90.00
#
_symmetry.space_group_name_H-M   'P 1'
#
loop_
_entity.id
_entity.type
_entity.pdbx_description
1 polymer ?
#
loop_
_entity_poly.entity_id
_entity_poly.type
_entity_poly.pdbx_seq_one_letter_code
_entity_poly.pdbx_strand_id
1 'polypeptide(L)'
;MVDYTYIAIRLEDIYVAFVYFVFVIQLLRKKVRLNLQYLLLFVLFWISVFISLYLGFFIQKTIAVLNVGFLNSLRRIEYMGIFFVFASSVRTRKDIVFYLRFILATIAIVTVYGLGQKYLGWPAVQTMNPEYAKGYLLVLDAWARISSTFGGHYDLAAYLIFFIPFLLAITIRVNKWFYILVLLALSNIALSASRVSYGAYVLSSFPFLLYFRKWKLLIITILATVGLTFLSSNLTQRINRTFQTKQIFIDKTTGQTTVPRRLRPDDLPIGDYIPNKVNVENRATDVYSNGISNINLNSTDVKAVKLNILDEVRTEAR
;
A
#
# COMPACT_ATOMS: atom_id res chain seq x y z
N MET A 1 16.24 -1.88 -25.39
CA MET A 1 15.19 -1.63 -24.39
C MET A 1 15.12 -2.88 -23.54
N VAL A 2 15.13 -2.79 -22.22
CA VAL A 2 14.95 -4.00 -21.39
C VAL A 2 13.45 -4.29 -21.40
N ASP A 3 13.04 -5.41 -21.98
CA ASP A 3 11.63 -5.78 -22.05
C ASP A 3 11.09 -6.09 -20.64
N TYR A 4 9.83 -5.75 -20.38
CA TYR A 4 9.14 -5.92 -19.09
C TYR A 4 9.69 -5.11 -17.90
N THR A 5 10.23 -3.91 -18.13
CA THR A 5 10.54 -2.99 -17.01
C THR A 5 9.37 -2.08 -16.66
N TYR A 6 9.16 -1.88 -15.36
CA TYR A 6 8.20 -0.92 -14.79
C TYR A 6 8.67 0.55 -14.87
N ILE A 7 9.72 0.82 -15.65
CA ILE A 7 10.48 2.07 -15.62
C ILE A 7 10.23 2.82 -16.91
N ALA A 8 9.35 3.82 -16.83
CA ALA A 8 9.12 4.79 -17.89
C ALA A 8 9.52 6.20 -17.39
N ILE A 9 9.94 7.07 -18.31
CA ILE A 9 10.11 8.49 -18.01
C ILE A 9 8.72 9.10 -17.99
N ARG A 10 8.37 9.76 -16.89
CA ARG A 10 7.04 10.32 -16.68
C ARG A 10 7.11 11.84 -16.70
N LEU A 11 5.96 12.48 -16.92
CA LEU A 11 5.88 13.95 -17.00
C LEU A 11 6.35 14.60 -15.69
N GLU A 12 6.05 13.98 -14.56
CA GLU A 12 6.51 14.45 -13.25
C GLU A 12 8.03 14.40 -13.12
N ASP A 13 8.72 13.43 -13.72
CA ASP A 13 10.18 13.34 -13.65
C ASP A 13 10.81 14.55 -14.38
N ILE A 14 10.20 14.98 -15.49
CA ILE A 14 10.60 16.21 -16.23
C ILE A 14 10.31 17.46 -15.40
N TYR A 15 9.15 17.53 -14.77
CA TYR A 15 8.78 18.66 -13.92
C TYR A 15 9.73 18.80 -12.71
N VAL A 16 10.05 17.69 -12.04
CA VAL A 16 10.99 17.66 -10.92
C VAL A 16 12.39 18.05 -11.38
N ALA A 17 12.84 17.57 -12.54
CA ALA A 17 14.11 17.98 -13.13
C ALA A 17 14.16 19.50 -13.40
N PHE A 18 13.07 20.09 -13.91
CA PHE A 18 12.97 21.54 -14.10
C PHE A 18 13.03 22.31 -12.77
N VAL A 19 12.33 21.83 -11.74
CA VAL A 19 12.38 22.42 -10.40
C VAL A 19 13.81 22.38 -9.84
N TYR A 20 14.52 21.26 -10.01
CA TYR A 20 15.93 21.16 -9.62
C TYR A 20 16.84 22.07 -10.41
N PHE A 21 16.64 22.19 -11.72
CA PHE A 21 17.40 23.09 -12.55
C PHE A 21 17.29 24.55 -12.05
N VAL A 22 16.07 25.00 -11.80
CA VAL A 22 15.81 26.33 -11.21
C VAL A 22 16.44 26.47 -9.83
N PHE A 23 16.34 25.43 -8.99
CA PHE A 23 16.92 25.43 -7.65
C PHE A 23 18.45 25.54 -7.66
N VAL A 24 19.12 24.76 -8.51
CA VAL A 24 20.58 24.79 -8.69
C VAL A 24 21.04 26.16 -9.17
N ILE A 25 20.33 26.77 -10.14
CA ILE A 25 20.64 28.15 -10.57
C ILE A 25 20.53 29.13 -9.39
N GLN A 26 19.48 29.02 -8.57
CA GLN A 26 19.31 29.90 -7.41
C GLN A 26 20.39 29.67 -6.33
N LEU A 27 20.86 28.44 -6.18
CA LEU A 27 21.94 28.07 -5.28
C LEU A 27 23.28 28.64 -5.77
N LEU A 28 23.59 28.51 -7.07
CA LEU A 28 24.78 29.12 -7.69
C LEU A 28 24.76 30.65 -7.59
N ARG A 29 23.58 31.27 -7.70
CA ARG A 29 23.38 32.71 -7.48
C ARG A 29 23.42 33.12 -5.99
N LYS A 30 23.67 32.18 -5.07
CA LYS A 30 23.69 32.37 -3.61
C LYS A 30 22.40 32.96 -3.04
N LYS A 31 21.27 32.85 -3.77
CA LYS A 31 19.96 33.35 -3.32
C LYS A 31 19.28 32.40 -2.32
N VAL A 32 19.78 31.18 -2.24
CA VAL A 32 19.23 30.08 -1.45
C VAL A 32 20.36 29.49 -0.59
N ARG A 33 20.04 29.16 0.66
CA ARG A 33 20.95 28.49 1.59
C ARG A 33 20.49 27.06 1.82
N LEU A 34 21.41 26.11 1.74
CA LEU A 34 21.17 24.73 2.14
C LEU A 34 21.36 24.58 3.64
N ASN A 35 20.51 23.78 4.28
CA ASN A 35 20.74 23.37 5.65
C ASN A 35 21.70 22.16 5.65
N LEU A 36 22.95 22.42 6.00
CA LEU A 36 24.03 21.42 6.04
C LEU A 36 23.74 20.27 7.02
N GLN A 37 23.03 20.53 8.12
CA GLN A 37 22.70 19.50 9.11
C GLN A 37 21.78 18.43 8.51
N TYR A 38 20.73 18.86 7.79
CA TYR A 38 19.84 17.92 7.09
C TYR A 38 20.52 17.30 5.88
N LEU A 39 21.36 18.04 5.16
CA LEU A 39 22.11 17.52 4.02
C LEU A 39 22.95 16.31 4.40
N LEU A 40 23.65 16.38 5.54
CA LEU A 40 24.49 15.28 6.02
C LEU A 40 23.67 13.99 6.23
N LEU A 41 22.50 14.08 6.86
CA LEU A 41 21.64 12.91 7.10
C LEU A 41 21.18 12.27 5.78
N PHE A 42 20.84 13.10 4.79
CA PHE A 42 20.39 12.63 3.48
C PHE A 42 21.54 12.00 2.69
N VAL A 43 22.72 12.62 2.72
CA VAL A 43 23.93 12.10 2.07
C VAL A 43 24.34 10.76 2.67
N LEU A 44 24.30 10.60 4.00
CA LEU A 44 24.57 9.31 4.64
C LEU A 44 23.59 8.22 4.19
N PHE A 45 22.31 8.55 4.08
CA PHE A 45 21.30 7.62 3.53
C PHE A 45 21.58 7.28 2.06
N TRP A 46 21.90 8.27 1.22
CA TRP A 46 22.24 8.03 -0.19
C TRP A 46 23.47 7.14 -0.32
N ILE A 47 24.53 7.40 0.45
CA ILE A 47 25.72 6.54 0.50
C ILE A 47 25.33 5.11 0.86
N SER A 48 24.47 4.90 1.87
CA SER A 48 23.97 3.57 2.24
C SER A 48 23.23 2.88 1.08
N VAL A 49 22.40 3.60 0.32
CA VAL A 49 21.71 3.08 -0.88
C VAL A 49 22.70 2.68 -1.97
N PHE A 50 23.72 3.49 -2.25
CA PHE A 50 24.74 3.17 -3.25
C PHE A 50 25.65 2.02 -2.82
N ILE A 51 25.97 1.91 -1.52
CA ILE A 51 26.65 0.74 -0.96
C ILE A 51 25.76 -0.50 -1.14
N SER A 52 24.46 -0.41 -0.86
CA SER A 52 23.53 -1.51 -1.07
C SER A 52 23.44 -1.94 -2.54
N LEU A 53 23.44 -0.99 -3.48
CA LEU A 53 23.52 -1.27 -4.92
C LEU A 53 24.83 -2.00 -5.27
N TYR A 54 25.96 -1.51 -4.76
CA TYR A 54 27.27 -2.11 -5.00
C TYR A 54 27.32 -3.57 -4.48
N LEU A 55 26.90 -3.79 -3.24
CA LEU A 55 26.85 -5.13 -2.64
C LEU A 55 25.87 -6.05 -3.37
N GLY A 56 24.68 -5.53 -3.72
CA GLY A 56 23.63 -6.29 -4.40
C GLY A 56 24.03 -6.73 -5.81
N PHE A 57 24.74 -5.89 -6.56
CA PHE A 57 25.17 -6.20 -7.92
C PHE A 57 26.46 -7.03 -7.94
N PHE A 58 27.52 -6.60 -7.26
CA PHE A 58 28.84 -7.23 -7.37
C PHE A 58 29.01 -8.47 -6.50
N ILE A 59 28.45 -8.46 -5.28
CA ILE A 59 28.67 -9.53 -4.29
C ILE A 59 27.51 -10.53 -4.30
N GLN A 60 26.29 -10.05 -4.01
CA GLN A 60 25.12 -10.92 -3.85
C GLN A 60 24.52 -11.34 -5.18
N LYS A 61 24.82 -10.63 -6.28
CA LYS A 61 24.28 -10.85 -7.63
C LYS A 61 22.74 -10.92 -7.66
N THR A 62 22.07 -10.20 -6.75
CA THR A 62 20.61 -10.13 -6.67
C THR A 62 20.03 -9.16 -7.69
N ILE A 63 20.85 -8.23 -8.19
CA ILE A 63 20.47 -7.25 -9.21
C ILE A 63 20.97 -7.73 -10.56
N ALA A 64 20.05 -8.14 -11.44
CA ALA A 64 20.40 -8.66 -12.77
C ALA A 64 20.93 -7.57 -13.72
N VAL A 65 20.42 -6.34 -13.61
CA VAL A 65 20.74 -5.24 -14.55
C VAL A 65 21.24 -4.01 -13.78
N LEU A 66 22.51 -3.65 -13.99
CA LEU A 66 23.15 -2.54 -13.29
C LEU A 66 22.44 -1.21 -13.53
N ASN A 67 22.08 -0.91 -14.78
CA ASN A 67 21.44 0.35 -15.16
C ASN A 67 20.12 0.56 -14.40
N VAL A 68 19.34 -0.51 -14.23
CA VAL A 68 18.07 -0.47 -13.50
C VAL A 68 18.31 -0.21 -12.01
N GLY A 69 19.28 -0.91 -11.41
CA GLY A 69 19.66 -0.68 -10.02
C GLY A 69 20.16 0.75 -9.78
N PHE A 70 20.98 1.27 -10.70
CA PHE A 70 21.49 2.63 -10.64
C PHE A 70 20.39 3.69 -10.76
N LEU A 71 19.48 3.55 -11.72
CA LEU A 71 18.33 4.46 -11.88
C LEU A 71 17.42 4.43 -10.64
N ASN A 72 17.19 3.25 -10.06
CA ASN A 72 16.43 3.13 -8.81
C ASN A 72 17.11 3.85 -7.62
N SER A 73 18.45 3.78 -7.52
CA SER A 73 19.21 4.52 -6.51
C SER A 73 19.15 6.03 -6.74
N LEU A 74 19.31 6.50 -7.99
CA LEU A 74 19.20 7.91 -8.35
C LEU A 74 17.83 8.49 -8.00
N ARG A 75 16.77 7.72 -8.18
CA ARG A 75 15.40 8.12 -7.84
C ARG A 75 15.23 8.44 -6.35
N ARG A 76 16.04 7.84 -5.46
CA ARG A 76 16.04 8.21 -4.02
C ARG A 76 16.62 9.61 -3.81
N ILE A 77 17.62 10.01 -4.58
CA ILE A 77 18.11 11.40 -4.57
C ILE A 77 17.03 12.33 -5.11
N GLU A 78 16.41 11.97 -6.24
CA GLU A 78 15.34 12.77 -6.86
C GLU A 78 14.15 13.01 -5.92
N TYR A 79 13.69 12.00 -5.18
CA TYR A 79 12.54 12.17 -4.28
C TYR A 79 12.89 12.92 -3.00
N MET A 80 14.08 12.65 -2.46
CA MET A 80 14.50 13.27 -1.21
C MET A 80 15.00 14.71 -1.42
N GLY A 81 15.58 15.04 -2.58
CA GLY A 81 16.11 16.37 -2.85
C GLY A 81 15.04 17.48 -2.84
N ILE A 82 13.78 17.15 -3.13
CA ILE A 82 12.62 18.06 -3.09
C ILE A 82 12.47 18.66 -1.70
N PHE A 83 12.87 17.92 -0.66
CA PHE A 83 12.92 18.44 0.70
C PHE A 83 13.78 19.71 0.80
N PHE A 84 14.94 19.76 0.15
CA PHE A 84 15.81 20.95 0.21
C PHE A 84 15.24 22.12 -0.58
N VAL A 85 14.56 21.84 -1.70
CA VAL A 85 13.83 22.86 -2.45
C VAL A 85 12.77 23.49 -1.55
N PHE A 86 11.94 22.67 -0.91
CA PHE A 86 10.91 23.12 0.03
C PHE A 86 11.49 23.83 1.27
N ALA A 87 12.49 23.25 1.92
CA ALA A 87 13.09 23.81 3.13
C ALA A 87 13.72 25.19 2.87
N SER A 88 14.22 25.42 1.65
CA SER A 88 14.81 26.70 1.26
C SER A 88 13.81 27.78 0.85
N SER A 89 12.62 27.37 0.39
CA SER A 89 11.58 28.29 -0.07
C SER A 89 10.78 28.85 1.09
N VAL A 90 10.68 28.12 2.20
CA VAL A 90 10.03 28.56 3.43
C VAL A 90 10.92 29.56 4.16
N ARG A 91 10.58 30.85 4.09
CA ARG A 91 11.31 31.93 4.79
C ARG A 91 10.48 32.58 5.89
N THR A 92 9.16 32.59 5.72
CA THR A 92 8.23 33.31 6.59
C THR A 92 7.08 32.41 7.03
N ARG A 93 6.39 32.82 8.10
CA ARG A 93 5.15 32.15 8.54
C ARG A 93 4.07 32.15 7.46
N LYS A 94 4.06 33.16 6.58
CA LYS A 94 3.10 33.23 5.47
C LYS A 94 3.34 32.09 4.47
N ASP A 95 4.61 31.75 4.21
CA ASP A 95 4.98 30.64 3.32
C ASP A 95 4.52 29.29 3.90
N ILE A 96 4.66 29.10 5.22
CA ILE A 96 4.17 27.89 5.90
C ILE A 96 2.65 27.75 5.71
N VAL A 97 1.89 28.83 5.92
CA VAL A 97 0.43 28.81 5.73
C VAL A 97 0.07 28.59 4.26
N PHE A 98 0.85 29.16 3.32
CA PHE A 98 0.67 28.94 1.89
C PHE A 98 0.82 27.46 1.53
N TYR A 99 1.92 26.81 1.94
CA TYR A 99 2.13 25.38 1.71
C TYR A 99 1.09 24.51 2.41
N LEU A 100 0.68 24.88 3.61
CA LEU A 100 -0.38 24.19 4.34
C LEU A 100 -1.70 24.17 3.55
N ARG A 101 -2.08 25.30 2.92
CA ARG A 101 -3.26 25.38 2.05
C ARG A 101 -3.12 24.49 0.83
N PHE A 102 -1.93 24.43 0.22
CA PHE A 102 -1.65 23.53 -0.91
C PHE A 102 -1.74 22.06 -0.52
N ILE A 103 -1.21 21.67 0.64
CA ILE A 103 -1.34 20.29 1.16
C ILE A 103 -2.81 19.94 1.35
N LEU A 104 -3.60 20.82 1.99
CA LEU A 104 -5.03 20.60 2.19
C LEU A 104 -5.80 20.49 0.86
N ALA A 105 -5.51 21.38 -0.10
CA ALA A 105 -6.11 21.32 -1.43
C ALA A 105 -5.74 20.02 -2.15
N THR A 106 -4.49 19.58 -2.06
CA THR A 106 -4.02 18.32 -2.67
C THR A 106 -4.72 17.12 -2.05
N ILE A 107 -4.84 17.06 -0.73
CA ILE A 107 -5.59 15.99 -0.05
C ILE A 107 -7.06 15.98 -0.50
N ALA A 108 -7.69 17.15 -0.61
CA ALA A 108 -9.07 17.25 -1.08
C ALA A 108 -9.21 16.71 -2.52
N ILE A 109 -8.32 17.13 -3.43
CA ILE A 109 -8.31 16.65 -4.82
C ILE A 109 -8.08 15.14 -4.87
N VAL A 110 -7.08 14.62 -4.16
CA VAL A 110 -6.75 13.18 -4.16
C VAL A 110 -7.91 12.33 -3.63
N THR A 111 -8.54 12.76 -2.54
CA THR A 111 -9.65 12.01 -1.94
C THR A 111 -10.92 12.05 -2.78
N VAL A 112 -11.22 13.18 -3.41
CA VAL A 112 -12.33 13.28 -4.39
C VAL A 112 -12.02 12.46 -5.64
N TYR A 113 -10.78 12.51 -6.14
CA TYR A 113 -10.34 11.75 -7.30
C TYR A 113 -10.42 10.24 -7.08
N GLY A 114 -10.00 9.75 -5.91
CA GLY A 114 -10.16 8.33 -5.58
C GLY A 114 -11.62 7.89 -5.53
N LEU A 115 -12.52 8.71 -4.99
CA LEU A 115 -13.96 8.40 -5.04
C LEU A 115 -14.49 8.40 -6.48
N GLY A 116 -14.08 9.37 -7.30
CA GLY A 116 -14.47 9.41 -8.71
C GLY A 116 -13.91 8.23 -9.52
N GLN A 117 -12.72 7.74 -9.20
CA GLN A 117 -12.17 6.51 -9.75
C GLN A 117 -13.11 5.32 -9.49
N LYS A 118 -13.69 5.24 -8.28
CA LYS A 118 -14.55 4.11 -7.90
C LYS A 118 -15.98 4.23 -8.41
N TYR A 119 -16.56 5.43 -8.36
CA TYR A 119 -17.99 5.63 -8.56
C TYR A 119 -18.34 6.34 -9.88
N LEU A 120 -17.43 7.13 -10.42
CA LEU A 120 -17.63 7.90 -11.66
C LEU A 120 -16.83 7.35 -12.85
N GLY A 121 -16.08 6.25 -12.65
CA GLY A 121 -15.25 5.63 -13.69
C GLY A 121 -14.07 6.49 -14.12
N TRP A 122 -13.58 7.40 -13.28
CA TRP A 122 -12.38 8.18 -13.62
C TRP A 122 -11.18 7.26 -13.80
N PRO A 123 -10.33 7.53 -14.81
CA PRO A 123 -9.21 6.65 -15.11
C PRO A 123 -8.17 6.68 -13.98
N ALA A 124 -7.54 5.55 -13.72
CA ALA A 124 -6.31 5.46 -12.97
C ALA A 124 -5.15 5.24 -13.95
N VAL A 125 -4.04 5.95 -13.75
CA VAL A 125 -2.79 5.68 -14.46
C VAL A 125 -1.89 4.94 -13.48
N GLN A 126 -1.57 3.67 -13.75
CA GLN A 126 -0.77 2.85 -12.85
C GLN A 126 0.53 2.42 -13.52
N THR A 127 1.66 2.72 -12.89
CA THR A 127 2.99 2.32 -13.38
C THR A 127 3.53 1.07 -12.68
N MET A 128 2.78 0.49 -11.75
CA MET A 128 3.13 -0.78 -11.08
C MET A 128 2.80 -2.03 -11.91
N ASN A 129 2.36 -1.87 -13.16
CA ASN A 129 2.13 -2.95 -14.09
C ASN A 129 2.85 -2.60 -15.40
N PRO A 130 3.65 -3.50 -16.01
CA PRO A 130 4.44 -3.17 -17.19
C PRO A 130 3.58 -2.75 -18.39
N GLU A 131 2.34 -3.26 -18.47
CA GLU A 131 1.41 -2.89 -19.54
C GLU A 131 0.88 -1.47 -19.33
N TYR A 132 0.37 -1.16 -18.13
CA TYR A 132 -0.13 0.18 -17.83
C TYR A 132 0.98 1.24 -17.77
N ALA A 133 2.23 0.85 -17.50
CA ALA A 133 3.40 1.73 -17.57
C ALA A 133 3.65 2.31 -18.98
N LYS A 134 3.08 1.71 -20.03
CA LYS A 134 3.13 2.23 -21.41
C LYS A 134 2.19 3.43 -21.64
N GLY A 135 1.37 3.80 -20.64
CA GLY A 135 0.48 4.96 -20.70
C GLY A 135 -1.00 4.63 -20.94
N TYR A 136 -1.40 3.35 -20.86
CA TYR A 136 -2.81 2.98 -20.94
C TYR A 136 -3.60 3.46 -19.71
N LEU A 137 -4.80 3.99 -19.96
CA LEU A 137 -5.73 4.38 -18.91
C LEU A 137 -6.45 3.14 -18.36
N LEU A 138 -6.35 2.91 -17.05
CA LEU A 138 -7.06 1.85 -16.36
C LEU A 138 -8.38 2.39 -15.81
N VAL A 139 -9.52 1.94 -16.33
CA VAL A 139 -10.81 2.18 -15.68
C VAL A 139 -11.07 1.04 -14.69
N LEU A 140 -11.38 1.40 -13.44
CA LEU A 140 -11.59 0.42 -12.39
C LEU A 140 -12.93 -0.28 -12.52
N ASP A 141 -12.92 -1.60 -12.41
CA ASP A 141 -14.12 -2.40 -12.31
C ASP A 141 -14.81 -2.23 -10.92
N ALA A 142 -16.07 -2.65 -10.81
CA ALA A 142 -16.89 -2.57 -9.61
C ALA A 142 -16.25 -3.26 -8.39
N TRP A 143 -15.34 -4.20 -8.62
CA TRP A 143 -14.61 -4.92 -7.56
C TRP A 143 -13.17 -4.42 -7.34
N ALA A 144 -12.64 -3.65 -8.28
CA ALA A 144 -11.26 -3.15 -8.22
C ALA A 144 -11.08 -2.11 -7.09
N ARG A 145 -9.86 -2.04 -6.56
CA ARG A 145 -9.49 -1.14 -5.47
C ARG A 145 -9.00 0.17 -6.02
N ILE A 146 -9.37 1.28 -5.40
CA ILE A 146 -8.84 2.61 -5.73
C ILE A 146 -7.31 2.58 -5.63
N SER A 147 -6.64 3.21 -6.59
CA SER A 147 -5.18 3.26 -6.65
C SER A 147 -4.68 4.70 -6.77
N SER A 148 -3.49 4.97 -6.22
CA SER A 148 -2.80 6.23 -6.51
C SER A 148 -2.39 6.29 -7.98
N THR A 149 -2.50 7.46 -8.60
CA THR A 149 -1.92 7.72 -9.93
C THR A 149 -0.39 7.58 -9.84
N PHE A 150 0.22 6.83 -10.74
CA PHE A 150 1.65 6.45 -10.74
C PHE A 150 2.10 5.60 -9.54
N GLY A 151 1.15 5.04 -8.79
CA GLY A 151 1.42 4.16 -7.65
C GLY A 151 0.36 3.08 -7.52
N GLY A 152 0.30 2.49 -6.32
CA GLY A 152 -0.66 1.48 -5.96
C GLY A 152 -1.70 1.96 -4.95
N HIS A 153 -2.66 1.08 -4.68
CA HIS A 153 -3.58 1.20 -3.54
C HIS A 153 -2.85 1.30 -2.18
N TYR A 154 -1.66 0.70 -2.05
CA TYR A 154 -0.83 0.83 -0.84
C TYR A 154 -0.20 2.21 -0.69
N ASP A 155 0.25 2.83 -1.79
CA ASP A 155 0.87 4.17 -1.77
C ASP A 155 -0.16 5.24 -1.41
N LEU A 156 -1.37 5.15 -2.00
CA LEU A 156 -2.49 6.02 -1.64
C LEU A 156 -2.81 5.89 -0.14
N ALA A 157 -2.87 4.66 0.36
CA ALA A 157 -3.19 4.43 1.75
C ALA A 157 -2.09 4.94 2.69
N ALA A 158 -0.81 4.74 2.36
CA ALA A 158 0.32 5.28 3.11
C ALA A 158 0.28 6.82 3.18
N TYR A 159 0.01 7.48 2.07
CA TYR A 159 -0.19 8.93 2.01
C TYR A 159 -1.32 9.37 2.94
N LEU A 160 -2.49 8.73 2.89
CA LEU A 160 -3.64 9.11 3.72
C LEU A 160 -3.42 8.84 5.22
N ILE A 161 -2.79 7.73 5.60
CA ILE A 161 -2.49 7.42 7.02
C ILE A 161 -1.64 8.51 7.65
N PHE A 162 -0.66 9.03 6.91
CA PHE A 162 0.20 10.11 7.38
C PHE A 162 -0.61 11.41 7.60
N PHE A 163 -1.50 11.74 6.67
CA PHE A 163 -2.24 13.00 6.70
C PHE A 163 -3.51 12.98 7.56
N ILE A 164 -4.08 11.83 7.92
CA ILE A 164 -5.30 11.83 8.74
C ILE A 164 -5.09 12.41 10.15
N PRO A 165 -4.07 12.03 10.94
CA PRO A 165 -3.78 12.68 12.22
C PRO A 165 -3.57 14.19 12.07
N PHE A 166 -2.95 14.59 10.96
CA PHE A 166 -2.75 16.00 10.62
C PHE A 166 -4.07 16.74 10.32
N LEU A 167 -4.98 16.14 9.53
CA LEU A 167 -6.32 16.68 9.31
C LEU A 167 -7.15 16.75 10.59
N LEU A 168 -7.02 15.76 11.48
CA LEU A 168 -7.64 15.79 12.81
C LEU A 168 -7.10 16.95 13.64
N ALA A 169 -5.78 17.20 13.63
CA ALA A 169 -5.18 18.37 14.29
C ALA A 169 -5.77 19.69 13.78
N ILE A 170 -5.92 19.83 12.45
CA ILE A 170 -6.50 21.02 11.80
C ILE A 170 -7.98 21.15 12.14
N THR A 171 -8.71 20.05 12.19
CA THR A 171 -10.12 20.03 12.59
C THR A 171 -10.31 20.54 14.01
N ILE A 172 -9.42 20.15 14.93
CA ILE A 172 -9.44 20.59 16.32
C ILE A 172 -9.06 22.07 16.45
N ARG A 173 -8.03 22.51 15.71
CA ARG A 173 -7.41 23.83 15.93
C ARG A 173 -8.02 24.95 15.10
N VAL A 174 -8.49 24.66 13.89
CA VAL A 174 -8.93 25.67 12.91
C VAL A 174 -10.45 25.67 12.78
N ASN A 175 -11.04 24.58 12.28
CA ASN A 175 -12.48 24.51 12.04
C ASN A 175 -12.97 23.05 11.97
N LYS A 176 -14.12 22.76 12.61
CA LYS A 176 -14.78 21.46 12.57
C LYS A 176 -15.15 20.98 11.16
N TRP A 177 -15.36 21.89 10.20
CA TRP A 177 -15.69 21.54 8.81
C TRP A 177 -14.58 20.74 8.10
N PHE A 178 -13.32 20.86 8.55
CA PHE A 178 -12.23 20.03 8.02
C PHE A 178 -12.39 18.53 8.33
N TYR A 179 -13.30 18.16 9.23
CA TYR A 179 -13.63 16.76 9.48
C TYR A 179 -14.25 16.08 8.25
N ILE A 180 -14.86 16.83 7.33
CA ILE A 180 -15.35 16.26 6.06
C ILE A 180 -14.18 15.66 5.26
N LEU A 181 -13.03 16.33 5.22
CA LEU A 181 -11.84 15.79 4.56
C LEU A 181 -11.32 14.53 5.25
N VAL A 182 -11.46 14.44 6.58
CA VAL A 182 -11.14 13.22 7.33
C VAL A 182 -12.06 12.07 6.90
N LEU A 183 -13.37 12.32 6.76
CA LEU A 183 -14.33 11.32 6.29
C LEU A 183 -14.04 10.86 4.86
N LEU A 184 -13.68 11.79 3.96
CA LEU A 184 -13.29 11.48 2.59
C LEU A 184 -11.97 10.70 2.53
N ALA A 185 -11.00 11.03 3.38
CA ALA A 185 -9.76 10.27 3.50
C ALA A 185 -10.04 8.85 4.03
N LEU A 186 -10.93 8.71 5.01
CA LEU A 186 -11.32 7.42 5.57
C LEU A 186 -12.04 6.53 4.57
N SER A 187 -12.96 7.09 3.77
CA SER A 187 -13.64 6.33 2.72
C SER A 187 -12.65 5.80 1.68
N ASN A 188 -11.64 6.60 1.31
CA ASN A 188 -10.56 6.15 0.42
C ASN A 188 -9.71 5.02 1.02
N ILE A 189 -9.36 5.08 2.31
CA ILE A 189 -8.66 3.96 2.97
C ILE A 189 -9.52 2.69 2.97
N ALA A 190 -10.82 2.81 3.26
CA ALA A 190 -11.73 1.66 3.25
C ALA A 190 -11.82 1.03 1.85
N LEU A 191 -11.89 1.86 0.80
CA LEU A 191 -11.99 1.43 -0.60
C LEU A 191 -10.66 0.91 -1.19
N SER A 192 -9.51 1.33 -0.64
CA SER A 192 -8.20 0.71 -0.91
C SER A 192 -8.13 -0.73 -0.38
N ALA A 193 -9.02 -1.11 0.56
CA ALA A 193 -9.16 -2.45 1.13
C ALA A 193 -7.85 -3.03 1.73
N SER A 194 -6.89 -2.18 2.10
CA SER A 194 -5.61 -2.59 2.69
C SER A 194 -5.72 -2.77 4.21
N ARG A 195 -5.49 -4.00 4.70
CA ARG A 195 -5.60 -4.36 6.13
C ARG A 195 -4.54 -3.66 6.99
N VAL A 196 -3.29 -3.67 6.52
CA VAL A 196 -2.16 -3.08 7.25
C VAL A 196 -2.34 -1.57 7.37
N SER A 197 -2.77 -0.94 6.27
CA SER A 197 -3.06 0.48 6.23
C SER A 197 -4.18 0.88 7.19
N TYR A 198 -5.22 0.06 7.27
CA TYR A 198 -6.33 0.27 8.19
C TYR A 198 -5.89 0.20 9.65
N GLY A 199 -5.10 -0.82 10.01
CA GLY A 199 -4.51 -0.95 11.34
C GLY A 199 -3.59 0.23 11.70
N ALA A 200 -2.74 0.65 10.77
CA ALA A 200 -1.83 1.78 10.97
C ALA A 200 -2.59 3.11 11.18
N TYR A 201 -3.68 3.35 10.44
CA TYR A 201 -4.55 4.51 10.68
C TYR A 201 -5.17 4.50 12.09
N VAL A 202 -5.68 3.36 12.55
CA VAL A 202 -6.25 3.23 13.90
C VAL A 202 -5.19 3.53 14.96
N LEU A 203 -3.99 2.95 14.80
CA LEU A 203 -2.85 3.16 15.71
C LEU A 203 -2.29 4.57 15.67
N SER A 204 -2.42 5.32 14.56
CA SER A 204 -1.97 6.71 14.51
C SER A 204 -3.04 7.67 15.06
N SER A 205 -4.30 7.49 14.65
CA SER A 205 -5.35 8.48 14.83
C SER A 205 -6.07 8.37 16.17
N PHE A 206 -6.28 7.17 16.70
CA PHE A 206 -6.97 7.00 17.97
C PHE A 206 -6.09 7.44 19.15
N PRO A 207 -4.81 7.01 19.25
CA PRO A 207 -3.91 7.53 20.27
C PRO A 207 -3.72 9.04 20.17
N PHE A 208 -3.67 9.60 18.96
CA PHE A 208 -3.65 11.06 18.76
C PHE A 208 -4.86 11.75 19.39
N LEU A 209 -6.09 11.28 19.12
CA LEU A 209 -7.30 11.87 19.70
C LEU A 209 -7.42 11.65 21.22
N LEU A 210 -6.93 10.52 21.72
CA LEU A 210 -6.83 10.23 23.16
C LEU A 210 -5.86 11.20 23.85
N TYR A 211 -4.68 11.42 23.25
CA TYR A 211 -3.66 12.32 23.76
C TYR A 211 -4.19 13.76 23.90
N PHE A 212 -4.92 14.25 22.90
CA PHE A 212 -5.58 15.56 22.95
C PHE A 212 -6.92 15.58 23.73
N ARG A 213 -7.30 14.46 24.35
CA ARG A 213 -8.52 14.28 25.16
C ARG A 213 -9.81 14.68 24.43
N LYS A 214 -9.88 14.46 23.12
CA LYS A 214 -11.05 14.82 22.28
C LYS A 214 -12.03 13.65 22.14
N TRP A 215 -12.60 13.21 23.25
CA TRP A 215 -13.48 12.05 23.35
C TRP A 215 -14.67 12.05 22.36
N LYS A 216 -15.32 13.21 22.16
CA LYS A 216 -16.43 13.32 21.19
C LYS A 216 -15.97 13.02 19.76
N LEU A 217 -14.84 13.59 19.33
CA LEU A 217 -14.28 13.34 18.00
C LEU A 217 -13.80 11.89 17.87
N LEU A 218 -13.24 11.31 18.93
CA LEU A 218 -12.85 9.91 18.95
C LEU A 218 -14.05 8.98 18.72
N ILE A 219 -15.17 9.19 19.42
CA ILE A 219 -16.39 8.39 19.24
C ILE A 219 -16.92 8.55 17.80
N ILE A 220 -17.01 9.79 17.28
CA ILE A 220 -17.46 10.04 15.91
C ILE A 220 -16.53 9.34 14.90
N THR A 221 -15.22 9.38 15.13
CA THR A 221 -14.22 8.76 14.26
C THR A 221 -14.33 7.24 14.29
N ILE A 222 -14.55 6.63 15.47
CA ILE A 222 -14.81 5.19 15.61
C ILE A 222 -16.09 4.80 14.86
N LEU A 223 -17.19 5.53 15.06
CA LEU A 223 -18.45 5.25 14.39
C LEU A 223 -18.32 5.35 12.87
N ALA A 224 -17.63 6.37 12.36
CA ALA A 224 -17.36 6.52 10.93
C ALA A 224 -16.50 5.36 10.38
N THR A 225 -15.46 4.98 11.12
CA THR A 225 -14.55 3.87 10.80
C THR A 225 -15.30 2.55 10.70
N VAL A 226 -16.16 2.24 11.68
CA VAL A 226 -17.01 1.05 11.70
C VAL A 226 -18.05 1.09 10.57
N GLY A 227 -18.76 2.20 10.40
CA GLY A 227 -19.78 2.35 9.36
C GLY A 227 -19.23 2.19 7.94
N LEU A 228 -18.07 2.79 7.66
CA LEU A 228 -17.40 2.63 6.36
C LEU A 228 -16.86 1.21 6.14
N THR A 229 -16.44 0.52 7.20
CA THR A 229 -16.02 -0.89 7.10
C THR A 229 -17.17 -1.75 6.60
N PHE A 230 -18.34 -1.64 7.23
CA PHE A 230 -19.51 -2.41 6.86
C PHE A 230 -20.03 -2.08 5.45
N LEU A 231 -19.91 -0.81 5.04
CA LEU A 231 -20.25 -0.42 3.67
C LEU A 231 -19.27 -1.03 2.63
N SER A 232 -18.02 -1.26 3.01
CA SER A 232 -17.01 -1.90 2.16
C SER A 232 -17.03 -3.42 2.27
N SER A 233 -17.76 -4.08 1.37
CA SER A 233 -17.83 -5.54 1.27
C SER A 233 -16.44 -6.20 1.12
N ASN A 234 -15.55 -5.56 0.36
CA ASN A 234 -14.17 -6.01 0.12
C ASN A 234 -13.29 -6.01 1.37
N LEU A 235 -13.32 -4.94 2.19
CA LEU A 235 -12.51 -4.87 3.40
C LEU A 235 -13.02 -5.85 4.46
N THR A 236 -14.33 -5.94 4.64
CA THR A 236 -14.96 -6.86 5.60
C THR A 236 -14.61 -8.31 5.30
N GLN A 237 -14.72 -8.74 4.04
CA GLN A 237 -14.33 -10.10 3.65
C GLN A 237 -12.84 -10.35 3.89
N ARG A 238 -11.98 -9.34 3.67
CA ARG A 238 -10.54 -9.44 3.91
C ARG A 238 -10.21 -9.53 5.41
N ILE A 239 -10.84 -8.74 6.27
CA ILE A 239 -10.66 -8.84 7.72
C ILE A 239 -11.11 -10.22 8.18
N ASN A 240 -12.29 -10.68 7.74
CA ASN A 240 -12.81 -12.01 8.06
C ASN A 240 -11.84 -13.13 7.63
N ARG A 241 -11.29 -13.06 6.41
CA ARG A 241 -10.28 -14.02 5.91
C ARG A 241 -8.99 -14.06 6.76
N THR A 242 -8.70 -13.03 7.56
CA THR A 242 -7.51 -13.01 8.44
C THR A 242 -7.75 -13.82 9.71
N PHE A 243 -8.97 -13.80 10.23
CA PHE A 243 -9.37 -14.51 11.44
C PHE A 243 -10.06 -15.84 11.15
N GLN A 244 -10.31 -16.16 9.87
CA GLN A 244 -10.84 -17.46 9.45
C GLN A 244 -9.78 -18.55 9.55
N THR A 245 -10.03 -19.51 10.43
CA THR A 245 -9.35 -20.80 10.43
C THR A 245 -9.72 -21.54 9.16
N LYS A 246 -8.74 -21.74 8.25
CA LYS A 246 -8.96 -22.55 7.05
C LYS A 246 -9.09 -24.00 7.46
N GLN A 247 -10.20 -24.63 7.09
CA GLN A 247 -10.35 -26.08 7.17
C GLN A 247 -9.65 -26.68 5.96
N ILE A 248 -8.66 -27.53 6.21
CA ILE A 248 -7.95 -28.29 5.19
C ILE A 248 -8.58 -29.67 5.18
N PHE A 249 -9.10 -30.10 4.04
CA PHE A 249 -9.59 -31.45 3.87
C PHE A 249 -8.43 -32.29 3.35
N ILE A 250 -8.13 -33.37 4.04
CA ILE A 250 -7.09 -34.32 3.65
C ILE A 250 -7.81 -35.59 3.24
N ASP A 251 -7.68 -35.96 1.98
CA ASP A 251 -8.12 -37.27 1.53
C ASP A 251 -7.21 -38.34 2.12
N LYS A 252 -7.79 -39.23 2.95
CA LYS A 252 -7.06 -40.28 3.66
C LYS A 252 -6.41 -41.30 2.72
N THR A 253 -6.88 -41.41 1.47
CA THR A 253 -6.39 -42.41 0.51
C THR A 253 -5.32 -41.89 -0.43
N THR A 254 -5.41 -40.62 -0.83
CA THR A 254 -4.48 -40.00 -1.79
C THR A 254 -3.50 -39.04 -1.13
N GLY A 255 -3.72 -38.66 0.13
CA GLY A 255 -2.95 -37.63 0.82
C GLY A 255 -3.18 -36.22 0.23
N GLN A 256 -4.07 -36.06 -0.75
CA GLN A 256 -4.33 -34.77 -1.37
C GLN A 256 -5.02 -33.84 -0.39
N THR A 257 -4.47 -32.64 -0.26
CA THR A 257 -5.03 -31.58 0.56
C THR A 257 -5.87 -30.66 -0.33
N THR A 258 -7.16 -30.55 -0.04
CA THR A 258 -8.05 -29.61 -0.71
C THR A 258 -8.56 -28.59 0.29
N VAL A 259 -8.41 -27.32 -0.05
CA VAL A 259 -8.96 -26.21 0.74
C VAL A 259 -10.17 -25.68 -0.02
N PRO A 260 -11.41 -25.99 0.40
CA PRO A 260 -12.60 -25.53 -0.31
C PRO A 260 -12.63 -24.00 -0.27
N ARG A 261 -12.60 -23.38 -1.45
CA ARG A 261 -12.74 -21.94 -1.60
C ARG A 261 -13.76 -21.66 -2.70
N ARG A 262 -14.69 -20.74 -2.41
CA ARG A 262 -15.44 -20.06 -3.46
C ARG A 262 -14.52 -19.00 -4.06
N LEU A 263 -13.97 -19.28 -5.24
CA LEU A 263 -13.13 -18.35 -5.99
C LEU A 263 -14.00 -17.22 -6.56
N ARG A 264 -13.59 -15.97 -6.36
CA ARG A 264 -14.13 -14.81 -7.07
C ARG A 264 -13.18 -14.40 -8.20
N PRO A 265 -13.64 -13.64 -9.21
CA PRO A 265 -12.78 -13.18 -10.31
C PRO A 265 -11.50 -12.43 -9.86
N ASP A 266 -11.53 -11.78 -8.70
CA ASP A 266 -10.38 -11.05 -8.15
C ASP A 266 -9.40 -11.92 -7.33
N ASP A 267 -9.78 -13.16 -7.04
CA ASP A 267 -8.91 -14.09 -6.32
C ASP A 267 -7.88 -14.63 -7.33
N LEU A 268 -6.59 -14.39 -7.05
CA LEU A 268 -5.52 -14.95 -7.88
C LEU A 268 -5.70 -16.47 -8.01
N PRO A 269 -5.55 -17.03 -9.23
CA PRO A 269 -5.57 -18.46 -9.42
C PRO A 269 -4.48 -19.09 -8.55
N ILE A 270 -4.76 -20.31 -8.09
CA ILE A 270 -3.92 -20.97 -7.10
C ILE A 270 -2.54 -21.20 -7.72
N GLY A 271 -1.52 -20.54 -7.19
CA GLY A 271 -0.17 -21.07 -7.26
C GLY A 271 -0.15 -22.27 -6.31
N ASP A 272 -0.46 -23.45 -6.82
CA ASP A 272 -0.32 -24.70 -6.07
C ASP A 272 1.16 -24.93 -5.79
N TYR A 273 1.67 -24.32 -4.71
CA TYR A 273 2.88 -24.77 -4.07
C TYR A 273 2.52 -26.04 -3.29
N ILE A 274 2.54 -27.16 -4.01
CA ILE A 274 2.52 -28.51 -3.45
C ILE A 274 3.99 -28.91 -3.32
N PRO A 275 4.57 -29.04 -2.12
CA PRO A 275 5.82 -29.76 -1.97
C PRO A 275 5.55 -31.21 -2.41
N ASN A 276 6.31 -31.69 -3.39
CA ASN A 276 6.08 -32.95 -4.13
C ASN A 276 4.80 -33.03 -4.96
N LYS A 277 4.75 -32.23 -6.04
CA LYS A 277 3.81 -32.46 -7.14
C LYS A 277 4.18 -33.74 -7.89
N VAL A 278 3.69 -34.89 -7.43
CA VAL A 278 3.57 -36.06 -8.30
C VAL A 278 2.47 -35.69 -9.31
N ASN A 279 2.83 -35.60 -10.59
CA ASN A 279 1.90 -35.28 -11.68
C ASN A 279 0.77 -36.32 -11.70
N VAL A 280 -0.33 -36.04 -11.03
CA VAL A 280 -1.59 -36.74 -11.26
C VAL A 280 -2.33 -35.94 -12.31
N GLU A 281 -2.10 -36.31 -13.57
CA GLU A 281 -2.90 -35.84 -14.69
C GLU A 281 -4.38 -36.21 -14.44
N ASN A 282 -5.26 -35.25 -14.72
CA ASN A 282 -6.69 -35.44 -14.94
C ASN A 282 -7.58 -35.78 -13.73
N ARG A 283 -7.86 -34.82 -12.82
CA ARG A 283 -9.22 -34.61 -12.27
C ARG A 283 -9.42 -33.13 -11.87
N ALA A 284 -10.44 -32.50 -12.45
CA ALA A 284 -10.89 -31.17 -12.06
C ALA A 284 -11.49 -31.23 -10.64
N THR A 285 -10.91 -30.47 -9.71
CA THR A 285 -11.39 -30.34 -8.33
C THR A 285 -12.41 -29.22 -8.24
N ASP A 286 -13.67 -29.51 -8.59
CA ASP A 286 -14.82 -28.66 -8.26
C ASP A 286 -15.78 -29.46 -7.38
N VAL A 287 -15.77 -29.18 -6.07
CA VAL A 287 -16.78 -29.73 -5.15
C VAL A 287 -17.98 -28.78 -5.14
N TYR A 288 -19.01 -29.11 -5.91
CA TYR A 288 -20.34 -28.52 -5.76
C TYR A 288 -20.95 -28.98 -4.43
N SER A 289 -21.28 -28.01 -3.57
CA SER A 289 -21.94 -28.24 -2.28
C SER A 289 -23.40 -28.62 -2.50
N ASN A 290 -23.66 -29.88 -2.89
CA ASN A 290 -24.97 -30.49 -2.78
C ASN A 290 -24.86 -31.74 -1.90
N GLY A 291 -25.29 -31.60 -0.65
CA GLY A 291 -25.73 -32.70 0.21
C GLY A 291 -24.63 -33.61 0.76
N ILE A 292 -23.95 -33.22 1.84
CA ILE A 292 -23.35 -34.19 2.77
C ILE A 292 -23.63 -33.71 4.20
N SER A 293 -24.65 -34.32 4.79
CA SER A 293 -25.00 -34.23 6.21
C SER A 293 -24.01 -35.04 7.06
N ASN A 294 -23.44 -34.39 8.08
CA ASN A 294 -22.83 -34.98 9.28
C ASN A 294 -21.71 -36.01 9.07
N ILE A 295 -20.48 -35.52 8.89
CA ILE A 295 -19.28 -36.33 9.16
C ILE A 295 -18.84 -36.04 10.61
N ASN A 296 -19.11 -36.97 11.52
CA ASN A 296 -18.57 -36.93 12.89
C ASN A 296 -17.08 -37.28 12.83
N LEU A 297 -16.22 -36.26 12.91
CA LEU A 297 -14.77 -36.44 12.93
C LEU A 297 -14.34 -36.88 14.34
N ASN A 298 -13.72 -38.07 14.44
CA ASN A 298 -13.20 -38.61 15.69
C ASN A 298 -12.04 -37.73 16.21
N SER A 299 -12.06 -37.34 17.48
CA SER A 299 -11.17 -36.31 18.05
C SER A 299 -9.69 -36.73 18.08
N THR A 300 -9.42 -38.04 18.11
CA THR A 300 -8.07 -38.62 18.02
C THR A 300 -7.44 -38.43 16.64
N ASP A 301 -8.22 -38.59 15.57
CA ASP A 301 -7.74 -38.43 14.19
C ASP A 301 -7.36 -36.97 13.91
N VAL A 302 -8.18 -36.02 14.39
CA VAL A 302 -7.91 -34.58 14.25
C VAL A 302 -6.64 -34.19 15.00
N LYS A 303 -6.37 -34.81 16.17
CA LYS A 303 -5.18 -34.53 16.98
C LYS A 303 -3.90 -35.09 16.33
N ALA A 304 -3.98 -36.29 15.75
CA ALA A 304 -2.85 -36.92 15.05
C ALA A 304 -2.48 -36.15 13.76
N VAL A 305 -3.48 -35.75 12.96
CA VAL A 305 -3.27 -34.94 11.76
C VAL A 305 -2.68 -33.57 12.10
N LYS A 306 -3.17 -32.93 13.17
CA LYS A 306 -2.64 -31.64 13.62
C LYS A 306 -1.17 -31.73 14.07
N LEU A 307 -0.79 -32.84 14.72
CA LEU A 307 0.60 -33.10 15.12
C LEU A 307 1.51 -33.29 13.91
N ASN A 308 1.07 -34.07 12.91
CA ASN A 308 1.86 -34.28 11.69
C ASN A 308 2.09 -32.97 10.92
N ILE A 309 1.06 -32.13 10.76
CA ILE A 309 1.21 -30.82 10.11
C ILE A 309 2.16 -29.91 10.91
N LEU A 310 2.10 -29.94 12.24
CA LEU A 310 2.99 -29.14 13.10
C LEU A 310 4.44 -29.58 13.01
N ASP A 311 4.69 -30.89 12.91
CA ASP A 311 6.04 -31.42 12.76
C ASP A 311 6.60 -31.17 11.35
N GLU A 312 5.77 -31.30 10.31
CA GLU A 312 6.16 -30.99 8.92
C GLU A 312 6.55 -29.52 8.75
N VAL A 313 5.76 -28.59 9.31
CA VAL A 313 6.08 -27.15 9.36
C VAL A 313 7.36 -26.86 10.16
N ARG A 314 7.65 -27.64 11.22
CA ARG A 314 8.88 -27.48 12.01
C ARG A 314 10.11 -27.99 11.29
N THR A 315 9.98 -29.07 10.50
CA THR A 315 11.07 -29.60 9.69
C THR A 315 11.41 -28.73 8.49
N GLU A 316 10.43 -28.05 7.89
CA GLU A 316 10.67 -27.12 6.76
C GLU A 316 11.12 -25.71 7.18
N ALA A 317 10.92 -25.34 8.45
CA ALA A 317 11.36 -24.04 9.00
C ALA A 317 12.81 -24.02 9.53
N ARG A 318 13.57 -25.13 9.36
CA ARG A 318 15.02 -25.21 9.58
C ARG A 318 15.75 -25.11 8.25
#